data_AF-A0A1H0N955-F1
#
_entry.id   AF-A0A1H0N955-F1
#
_cell.length_a   1.000
_cell.length_b   1.000
_cell.length_c   1.000
_cell.angle_alpha   90.00
_cell.angle_beta   90.00
_cell.angle_gamma   90.00
#
_symmetry.space_group_name_H-M   'P 1'
#
loop_
_entity.id
_entity.type
_entity.pdbx_description
1 polymer ?
#
loop_
_entity_poly.entity_id
_entity_poly.type
_entity_poly.pdbx_seq_one_letter_code
_entity_poly.pdbx_strand_id
1 'polypeptide(L)'
;MHIGLLSTDQRLTDEIINVVYMKPLNWVISSAAVDLANKLNDLPFSHVIISDRELDFGDLVEFLEGLQQQYSDIKIIVLLSNYHDAPINEKYVKMCKLMRLDYIQPGRSTAVIADDIRAWVDGSGGDQGNQQPKGKLITFIGSTPNIGTTLASFGVAYSLALESSKKVGYLCLNLKSSKLHRYLGRDEHVFTLDGLRAELKAQSLTPERLLQVCDKPKEAHGLHVLYGNMLREQAEFFSPSEIVHLLRVARSAFDVCVIEVNAYWDNAATVCGLLEADSKIVVTTADISHFQEDFSRWIRQVGSVFGLQPDSFELMAVQTDRHAKPNEFTIKDIRKETQLHFIGQVSRHADALSRCNQGKLLDMFAPSHAMHEEVKAVSRKFIDYYKLPRKVSLRQVTWLQKIITGRRTAT
;
A
#
# COMPACT_ATOMS: atom_id res chain seq x y z
N MET A 1 21.06 -7.97 25.10
CA MET A 1 20.47 -9.22 24.57
C MET A 1 21.28 -9.65 23.36
N HIS A 2 21.78 -10.90 23.29
CA HIS A 2 22.59 -11.34 22.14
C HIS A 2 21.71 -11.79 20.98
N ILE A 3 22.02 -11.27 19.79
CA ILE A 3 21.32 -11.54 18.53
C ILE A 3 22.35 -11.99 17.49
N GLY A 4 22.12 -13.15 16.89
CA GLY A 4 22.90 -13.63 15.76
C GLY A 4 22.28 -13.15 14.44
N LEU A 5 23.10 -12.66 13.51
CA LEU A 5 22.69 -12.33 12.15
C LEU A 5 23.61 -13.02 11.14
N LEU A 6 23.06 -13.89 10.31
CA LEU A 6 23.73 -14.50 9.16
C LEU A 6 23.33 -13.76 7.88
N SER A 7 24.21 -12.88 7.39
CA SER A 7 24.02 -12.16 6.12
C SER A 7 25.35 -11.57 5.62
N THR A 8 25.50 -11.52 4.30
CA THR A 8 26.58 -10.80 3.60
C THR A 8 26.12 -9.46 3.02
N ASP A 9 24.82 -9.12 3.11
CA ASP A 9 24.26 -7.86 2.63
C ASP A 9 24.53 -6.74 3.66
N GLN A 10 25.58 -5.95 3.42
CA GLN A 10 25.98 -4.88 4.32
C GLN A 10 24.89 -3.83 4.50
N ARG A 11 24.15 -3.49 3.43
CA ARG A 11 23.09 -2.48 3.50
C ARG A 11 21.95 -2.97 4.39
N LEU A 12 21.53 -4.21 4.22
CA LEU A 12 20.50 -4.82 5.06
C LEU A 12 20.96 -4.90 6.53
N THR A 13 22.21 -5.30 6.73
CA THR A 13 22.83 -5.38 8.07
C THR A 13 22.83 -4.02 8.76
N ASP A 14 23.27 -2.97 8.07
CA ASP A 14 23.28 -1.60 8.61
C ASP A 14 21.86 -1.14 8.94
N GLU A 15 20.88 -1.41 8.09
CA GLU A 15 19.48 -1.03 8.33
C GLU A 15 18.91 -1.74 9.57
N ILE A 16 19.14 -3.06 9.69
CA ILE A 16 18.69 -3.86 10.83
C ILE A 16 19.34 -3.41 12.14
N ILE A 17 20.63 -3.05 12.12
CA ILE A 17 21.36 -2.72 13.35
C ILE A 17 21.07 -1.29 13.81
N ASN A 18 20.81 -0.37 12.88
CA ASN A 18 20.64 1.06 13.20
C ASN A 18 19.20 1.47 13.57
N VAL A 19 18.21 0.57 13.44
CA VAL A 19 16.86 0.86 13.99
C VAL A 19 16.88 0.88 15.52
N VAL A 20 15.97 1.65 16.11
CA VAL A 20 15.89 1.84 17.57
C VAL A 20 15.08 0.70 18.21
N TYR A 21 15.73 -0.14 19.00
CA TYR A 21 15.10 -1.25 19.74
C TYR A 21 14.66 -0.84 21.15
N MET A 22 13.69 -1.54 21.73
CA MET A 22 13.24 -1.30 23.11
C MET A 22 14.32 -1.62 24.16
N LYS A 23 15.23 -2.53 23.85
CA LYS A 23 16.33 -2.95 24.73
C LYS A 23 17.67 -2.88 23.98
N PRO A 24 18.77 -2.60 24.66
CA PRO A 24 20.09 -2.65 24.05
C PRO A 24 20.43 -4.07 23.58
N LEU A 25 20.89 -4.17 22.33
CA LEU A 25 21.22 -5.41 21.65
C LEU A 25 22.72 -5.54 21.46
N ASN A 26 23.23 -6.77 21.61
CA ASN A 26 24.59 -7.14 21.30
C ASN A 26 24.54 -7.98 20.01
N TRP A 27 24.90 -7.38 18.90
CA TRP A 27 24.86 -8.00 17.59
C TRP A 27 26.09 -8.87 17.34
N VAL A 28 25.85 -10.08 16.86
CA VAL A 28 26.88 -10.99 16.38
C VAL A 28 26.60 -11.29 14.91
N ILE A 29 27.31 -10.60 14.04
CA ILE A 29 27.19 -10.74 12.59
C ILE A 29 28.17 -11.83 12.13
N SER A 30 27.69 -12.72 11.27
CA SER A 30 28.50 -13.74 10.61
C SER A 30 28.15 -13.77 9.13
N SER A 31 29.17 -13.94 8.28
CA SER A 31 29.01 -14.12 6.83
C SER A 31 28.91 -15.59 6.43
N ALA A 32 29.13 -16.52 7.36
CA ALA A 32 29.04 -17.96 7.12
C ALA A 32 28.31 -18.66 8.27
N ALA A 33 27.55 -19.71 7.94
CA ALA A 33 26.77 -20.47 8.91
C ALA A 33 27.66 -21.15 9.97
N VAL A 34 28.82 -21.66 9.56
CA VAL A 34 29.81 -22.27 10.48
C VAL A 34 30.28 -21.27 11.53
N ASP A 35 30.54 -20.02 11.14
CA ASP A 35 30.97 -18.97 12.07
C ASP A 35 29.86 -18.62 13.05
N LEU A 36 28.61 -18.58 12.59
CA LEU A 36 27.46 -18.35 13.47
C LEU A 36 27.27 -19.50 14.47
N ALA A 37 27.36 -20.76 14.00
CA ALA A 37 27.26 -21.94 14.86
C ALA A 37 28.35 -21.96 15.95
N ASN A 38 29.59 -21.65 15.58
CA ASN A 38 30.69 -21.57 16.54
C ASN A 38 30.41 -20.52 17.63
N LYS A 39 29.95 -19.33 17.25
CA LYS A 39 29.63 -18.26 18.20
C LYS A 39 28.42 -18.57 19.09
N LEU A 40 27.46 -19.36 18.60
CA LEU A 40 26.33 -19.85 19.38
C LEU A 40 26.76 -20.82 20.49
N ASN A 41 27.84 -21.59 20.27
CA ASN A 41 28.42 -22.45 21.32
C ASN A 41 29.13 -21.63 22.41
N ASP A 42 29.67 -20.47 22.06
CA ASP A 42 30.42 -19.60 22.98
C ASP A 42 29.53 -18.67 23.81
N LEU A 43 28.39 -18.25 23.26
CA LEU A 43 27.53 -17.22 23.83
C LEU A 43 26.04 -17.57 23.68
N PRO A 44 25.22 -17.44 24.75
CA PRO A 44 23.80 -17.72 24.66
C PRO A 44 23.07 -16.64 23.87
N PHE A 45 22.46 -17.02 22.74
CA PHE A 45 21.65 -16.11 21.94
C PHE A 45 20.18 -16.25 22.29
N SER A 46 19.49 -15.12 22.22
CA SER A 46 18.03 -15.07 22.39
C SER A 46 17.30 -15.19 21.06
N HIS A 47 17.91 -14.67 19.98
CA HIS A 47 17.35 -14.65 18.65
C HIS A 47 18.45 -14.89 17.62
N VAL A 48 18.09 -15.54 16.52
CA VAL A 48 18.92 -15.73 15.34
C VAL A 48 18.12 -15.33 14.09
N ILE A 49 18.74 -14.51 13.26
CA ILE A 49 18.21 -14.03 11.99
C ILE A 49 19.09 -14.60 10.88
N ILE A 50 18.48 -15.29 9.91
CA ILE A 50 19.21 -15.98 8.84
C ILE A 50 18.69 -15.53 7.49
N SER A 51 19.57 -15.06 6.60
CA SER A 51 19.21 -14.83 5.21
C SER A 51 19.29 -16.10 4.38
N ASP A 52 18.28 -16.32 3.54
CA ASP A 52 18.24 -17.43 2.57
C ASP A 52 19.31 -17.33 1.47
N ARG A 53 20.00 -16.18 1.35
CA ARG A 53 21.05 -15.95 0.36
C ARG A 53 22.37 -16.64 0.70
N GLU A 54 22.58 -16.98 1.97
CA GLU A 54 23.87 -17.49 2.45
C GLU A 54 24.01 -19.00 2.36
N LEU A 55 22.89 -19.71 2.19
CA LEU A 55 22.81 -21.17 2.18
C LEU A 55 21.87 -21.61 1.08
N ASP A 56 22.21 -22.70 0.39
CA ASP A 56 21.23 -23.32 -0.49
C ASP A 56 20.08 -23.95 0.30
N PHE A 57 19.02 -24.39 -0.38
CA PHE A 57 17.83 -24.90 0.28
C PHE A 57 18.13 -26.12 1.18
N GLY A 58 19.03 -27.02 0.75
CA GLY A 58 19.37 -28.21 1.53
C GLY A 58 20.18 -27.86 2.77
N ASP A 59 21.23 -27.06 2.59
CA ASP A 59 22.10 -26.61 3.66
C ASP A 59 21.35 -25.77 4.69
N LEU A 60 20.41 -24.93 4.24
CA LEU A 60 19.59 -24.13 5.14
C LEU A 60 18.67 -25.01 6.01
N VAL A 61 18.06 -26.04 5.44
CA VAL A 61 17.22 -26.99 6.20
C VAL A 61 18.05 -27.68 7.26
N GLU A 62 19.18 -28.27 6.88
CA GLU A 62 20.06 -28.99 7.81
C GLU A 62 20.55 -28.08 8.93
N PHE A 63 20.94 -26.85 8.59
CA PHE A 63 21.38 -25.85 9.57
C PHE A 63 20.27 -25.47 10.56
N LEU A 64 19.06 -25.19 10.07
CA LEU A 64 17.91 -24.82 10.90
C LEU A 64 17.46 -25.98 11.81
N GLU A 65 17.47 -27.21 11.30
CA GLU A 65 17.16 -28.40 12.09
C GLU A 65 18.19 -28.59 13.22
N GLY A 66 19.48 -28.43 12.92
CA GLY A 66 20.54 -28.46 13.92
C GLY A 66 20.35 -27.41 15.01
N LEU A 67 20.01 -26.17 14.62
CA LEU A 67 19.74 -25.09 15.59
C LEU A 67 18.54 -25.39 16.48
N GLN A 68 17.42 -25.87 15.93
CA GLN A 68 16.22 -26.19 16.73
C GLN A 68 16.42 -27.39 17.65
N GLN A 69 17.24 -28.37 17.25
CA GLN A 69 17.58 -29.52 18.09
C GLN A 69 18.50 -29.15 19.25
N GLN A 70 19.50 -28.30 19.00
CA GLN A 70 20.50 -27.93 19.99
C GLN A 70 20.02 -26.83 20.94
N TYR A 71 19.17 -25.91 20.46
CA TYR A 71 18.75 -24.72 21.19
C TYR A 71 17.22 -24.59 21.20
N SER A 72 16.56 -25.16 22.21
CA SER A 72 15.08 -25.15 22.30
C SER A 72 14.47 -23.77 22.54
N ASP A 73 15.22 -22.87 23.16
CA ASP A 73 14.70 -21.59 23.67
C ASP A 73 15.04 -20.41 22.75
N ILE A 74 15.79 -20.65 21.68
CA ILE A 74 16.19 -19.60 20.73
C ILE A 74 15.05 -19.32 19.75
N LYS A 75 14.79 -18.04 19.52
CA LYS A 75 13.85 -17.62 18.47
C LYS A 75 14.58 -17.49 17.15
N ILE A 76 14.00 -18.02 16.08
CA ILE A 76 14.62 -18.03 14.76
C ILE A 76 13.68 -17.39 13.75
N ILE A 77 14.23 -16.46 12.94
CA ILE A 77 13.52 -15.86 11.80
C ILE A 77 14.37 -15.96 10.53
N VAL A 78 13.72 -16.34 9.42
CA VAL A 78 14.37 -16.46 8.12
C VAL A 78 14.00 -15.28 7.21
N LEU A 79 14.99 -14.61 6.65
CA LEU A 79 14.81 -13.54 5.66
C LEU A 79 14.78 -14.16 4.26
N LEU A 80 13.58 -14.32 3.70
CA LEU A 80 13.43 -14.83 2.33
C LEU A 80 13.60 -13.70 1.33
N SER A 81 14.42 -13.91 0.32
CA SER A 81 14.81 -12.87 -0.62
C SER A 81 14.21 -13.09 -2.02
N ASN A 82 14.18 -12.02 -2.82
CA ASN A 82 13.85 -12.11 -4.25
C ASN A 82 15.01 -12.68 -5.09
N TYR A 83 16.02 -13.30 -4.47
CA TYR A 83 17.13 -13.88 -5.20
C TYR A 83 16.72 -15.11 -6.01
N HIS A 84 15.68 -15.81 -5.57
CA HIS A 84 15.13 -16.99 -6.24
C HIS A 84 13.84 -16.68 -7.02
N ASP A 85 13.55 -17.51 -8.02
CA ASP A 85 12.27 -17.48 -8.73
C ASP A 85 11.10 -17.88 -7.82
N ALA A 86 9.89 -17.44 -8.19
CA ALA A 86 8.67 -17.67 -7.39
C ALA A 86 8.44 -19.13 -6.95
N PRO A 87 8.62 -20.17 -7.80
CA PRO A 87 8.43 -21.56 -7.38
C PRO A 87 9.45 -22.02 -6.32
N ILE A 88 10.64 -21.44 -6.32
CA ILE A 88 11.67 -21.75 -5.33
C ILE A 88 11.33 -21.05 -4.02
N ASN A 89 10.93 -19.78 -4.06
CA ASN A 89 10.48 -19.04 -2.88
C ASN A 89 9.30 -19.74 -2.18
N GLU A 90 8.36 -20.32 -2.93
CA GLU A 90 7.27 -21.13 -2.35
C GLU A 90 7.79 -22.34 -1.55
N LYS A 91 8.88 -22.97 -1.97
CA LYS A 91 9.52 -24.07 -1.22
C LYS A 91 10.08 -23.58 0.10
N TYR A 92 10.81 -22.46 0.12
CA TYR A 92 11.35 -21.87 1.35
C TYR A 92 10.23 -21.44 2.32
N VAL A 93 9.17 -20.82 1.81
CA VAL A 93 7.99 -20.47 2.61
C VAL A 93 7.35 -21.72 3.24
N LYS A 94 7.20 -22.79 2.45
CA LYS A 94 6.64 -24.06 2.93
C LYS A 94 7.52 -24.70 4.00
N MET A 95 8.84 -24.69 3.82
CA MET A 95 9.82 -25.15 4.81
C MET A 95 9.65 -24.41 6.13
N CYS A 96 9.69 -23.07 6.13
CA CYS A 96 9.56 -22.26 7.34
C CYS A 96 8.27 -22.61 8.10
N LYS A 97 7.15 -22.77 7.39
CA LYS A 97 5.86 -23.16 7.99
C LYS A 97 5.88 -24.55 8.63
N LEU A 98 6.48 -25.55 7.96
CA LEU A 98 6.57 -26.91 8.47
C LEU A 98 7.45 -26.99 9.73
N MET A 99 8.54 -26.23 9.74
CA MET A 99 9.47 -26.12 10.87
C MET A 99 8.98 -25.17 11.98
N ARG A 100 7.82 -24.52 11.78
CA ARG A 100 7.24 -23.51 12.69
C ARG A 100 8.18 -22.35 12.99
N LEU A 101 8.92 -21.92 11.97
CA LEU A 101 9.82 -20.77 12.02
C LEU A 101 9.09 -19.48 11.64
N ASP A 102 9.49 -18.38 12.25
CA ASP A 102 9.12 -17.06 11.75
C ASP A 102 9.90 -16.80 10.44
N TYR A 103 9.32 -16.02 9.53
CA TYR A 103 10.01 -15.65 8.30
C TYR A 103 9.47 -14.34 7.72
N ILE A 104 10.35 -13.62 7.03
CA ILE A 104 9.99 -12.43 6.25
C ILE A 104 9.83 -12.85 4.78
N GLN A 105 8.72 -12.43 4.18
CA GLN A 105 8.37 -12.76 2.80
C GLN A 105 9.34 -12.08 1.81
N PRO A 106 9.57 -12.69 0.63
CA PRO A 106 10.33 -12.06 -0.43
C PRO A 106 9.62 -10.79 -0.95
N GLY A 107 10.40 -9.86 -1.51
CA GLY A 107 9.88 -8.61 -2.10
C GLY A 107 9.73 -7.43 -1.14
N ARG A 108 10.21 -7.56 0.09
CA ARG A 108 10.23 -6.46 1.07
C ARG A 108 11.48 -5.59 0.88
N SER A 109 11.33 -4.28 1.11
CA SER A 109 12.47 -3.37 1.15
C SER A 109 13.29 -3.58 2.43
N THR A 110 14.59 -3.24 2.42
CA THR A 110 15.48 -3.39 3.58
C THR A 110 14.95 -2.68 4.82
N ALA A 111 14.33 -1.51 4.66
CA ALA A 111 13.70 -0.76 5.75
C ALA A 111 12.52 -1.51 6.38
N VAL A 112 11.65 -2.11 5.56
CA VAL A 112 10.55 -2.96 6.08
C VAL A 112 11.10 -4.20 6.78
N ILE A 113 12.14 -4.83 6.21
CA ILE A 113 12.78 -5.98 6.84
C ILE A 113 13.33 -5.59 8.23
N ALA A 114 14.07 -4.49 8.32
CA ALA A 114 14.63 -3.99 9.59
C ALA A 114 13.55 -3.71 10.64
N ASP A 115 12.42 -3.14 10.23
CA ASP A 115 11.29 -2.88 11.11
C ASP A 115 10.57 -4.15 11.58
N ASP A 116 10.35 -5.10 10.68
CA ASP A 116 9.75 -6.40 11.00
C ASP A 116 10.64 -7.15 12.00
N ILE A 117 11.97 -7.13 11.78
CA ILE A 117 12.96 -7.64 12.73
C ILE A 117 12.88 -6.91 14.06
N ARG A 118 12.82 -5.57 14.07
CA ARG A 118 12.66 -4.79 15.31
C ARG A 118 11.42 -5.22 16.10
N ALA A 119 10.27 -5.29 15.44
CA ALA A 119 9.01 -5.69 16.08
C ALA A 119 9.06 -7.11 16.64
N TRP A 120 9.71 -8.03 15.89
CA TRP A 120 9.91 -9.41 16.30
C TRP A 120 10.85 -9.53 17.53
N VAL A 121 12.00 -8.86 17.50
CA VAL A 121 12.99 -8.84 18.60
C VAL A 121 12.44 -8.18 19.86
N ASP A 122 11.69 -7.08 19.72
CA ASP A 122 11.07 -6.37 20.85
C ASP A 122 9.92 -7.16 21.50
N GLY A 123 9.55 -8.34 20.95
CA GLY A 123 8.44 -9.15 21.44
C GLY A 123 7.07 -8.56 21.16
N SER A 124 7.01 -7.47 20.38
CA SER A 124 5.76 -6.87 19.90
C SER A 124 5.08 -7.72 18.81
N GLY A 125 5.84 -8.65 18.20
CA GLY A 125 5.36 -9.64 17.23
C GLY A 125 4.99 -11.02 17.83
N GLY A 126 5.13 -11.19 19.15
CA GLY A 126 5.00 -12.48 19.85
C GLY A 126 3.57 -12.99 20.03
N ASP A 127 2.85 -13.21 18.92
CA ASP A 127 1.80 -14.24 18.74
C ASP A 127 1.29 -14.25 17.27
N GLN A 128 2.14 -13.82 16.34
CA GLN A 128 1.76 -13.56 14.95
C GLN A 128 2.37 -14.58 14.00
N GLY A 129 1.84 -15.80 14.05
CA GLY A 129 1.54 -16.43 12.78
C GLY A 129 0.71 -15.44 11.96
N ASN A 130 1.33 -14.80 10.96
CA ASN A 130 0.62 -14.19 9.84
C ASN A 130 -0.29 -12.97 10.11
N GLN A 131 -0.07 -12.15 11.16
CA GLN A 131 -0.80 -10.87 11.23
C GLN A 131 -0.14 -9.85 10.31
N GLN A 132 -0.58 -9.88 9.04
CA GLN A 132 -0.39 -8.78 8.11
C GLN A 132 -0.71 -7.44 8.82
N PRO A 133 0.01 -6.35 8.49
CA PRO A 133 -0.33 -5.02 8.96
C PRO A 133 -1.84 -4.77 8.84
N LYS A 134 -2.46 -4.31 9.94
CA LYS A 134 -3.93 -4.27 10.11
C LYS A 134 -4.64 -3.37 9.09
N GLY A 135 -4.00 -2.27 8.66
CA GLY A 135 -4.52 -1.39 7.61
C GLY A 135 -4.17 -1.86 6.20
N LYS A 136 -5.10 -1.78 5.26
CA LYS A 136 -4.90 -2.13 3.84
C LYS A 136 -4.45 -0.94 3.01
N LEU A 137 -3.46 -1.12 2.14
CA LEU A 137 -2.98 -0.10 1.21
C LEU A 137 -3.48 -0.39 -0.21
N ILE A 138 -4.18 0.59 -0.80
CA ILE A 138 -4.73 0.53 -2.15
C ILE A 138 -4.06 1.63 -2.97
N THR A 139 -3.13 1.29 -3.85
CA THR A 139 -2.34 2.28 -4.60
C THR A 139 -2.85 2.41 -6.03
N PHE A 140 -3.13 3.64 -6.43
CA PHE A 140 -3.54 4.03 -7.78
C PHE A 140 -2.38 4.69 -8.50
N ILE A 141 -2.06 4.18 -9.69
CA ILE A 141 -1.09 4.75 -10.62
C ILE A 141 -1.79 5.02 -11.97
N GLY A 142 -1.56 6.19 -12.56
CA GLY A 142 -1.98 6.43 -13.95
C GLY A 142 -0.97 5.84 -14.91
N SER A 143 -1.43 5.24 -16.02
CA SER A 143 -0.54 4.89 -17.13
C SER A 143 0.15 6.14 -17.69
N THR A 144 -0.56 7.26 -17.68
CA THR A 144 -0.15 8.54 -18.28
C THR A 144 -0.58 9.68 -17.34
N PRO A 145 0.18 10.80 -17.25
CA PRO A 145 -0.24 11.96 -16.46
C PRO A 145 -1.56 12.58 -16.94
N ASN A 146 -2.25 13.28 -16.04
CA ASN A 146 -3.45 14.10 -16.33
C ASN A 146 -4.67 13.35 -16.92
N ILE A 147 -4.72 12.02 -16.79
CA ILE A 147 -5.87 11.22 -17.25
C ILE A 147 -7.02 11.14 -16.24
N GLY A 148 -6.89 11.73 -15.05
CA GLY A 148 -7.94 11.72 -14.02
C GLY A 148 -7.74 10.69 -12.90
N THR A 149 -6.53 10.17 -12.72
CA THR A 149 -6.16 9.27 -11.60
C THR A 149 -6.53 9.85 -10.23
N THR A 150 -6.30 11.15 -10.00
CA THR A 150 -6.72 11.83 -8.76
C THR A 150 -8.23 11.75 -8.54
N LEU A 151 -9.05 12.04 -9.57
CA LEU A 151 -10.51 12.00 -9.46
C LEU A 151 -11.01 10.58 -9.16
N ALA A 152 -10.45 9.59 -9.86
CA ALA A 152 -10.79 8.18 -9.65
C ALA A 152 -10.40 7.69 -8.25
N SER A 153 -9.13 7.84 -7.87
CA SER A 153 -8.61 7.39 -6.58
C SER A 153 -9.29 8.09 -5.40
N PHE A 154 -9.42 9.42 -5.45
CA PHE A 154 -10.07 10.18 -4.39
C PHE A 154 -11.57 9.87 -4.30
N GLY A 155 -12.26 9.72 -5.44
CA GLY A 155 -13.66 9.32 -5.47
C GLY A 155 -13.89 7.93 -4.86
N VAL A 156 -12.98 6.97 -5.10
CA VAL A 156 -13.01 5.66 -4.46
C VAL A 156 -12.80 5.78 -2.95
N ALA A 157 -11.82 6.56 -2.49
CA ALA A 157 -11.58 6.78 -1.06
C ALA A 157 -12.77 7.44 -0.36
N TYR A 158 -13.36 8.45 -1.01
CA TYR A 158 -14.56 9.13 -0.54
C TYR A 158 -15.75 8.17 -0.42
N SER A 159 -16.03 7.38 -1.46
CA SER A 159 -17.09 6.37 -1.41
C SER A 159 -16.81 5.24 -0.42
N LEU A 160 -15.54 4.85 -0.20
CA LEU A 160 -15.17 3.90 0.86
C LEU A 160 -15.54 4.44 2.25
N ALA A 161 -15.26 5.72 2.51
CA ALA A 161 -15.57 6.36 3.79
C ALA A 161 -17.08 6.52 4.02
N LEU A 162 -17.87 6.70 2.95
CA LEU A 162 -19.32 6.77 3.03
C LEU A 162 -19.97 5.40 3.24
N GLU A 163 -19.51 4.37 2.54
CA GLU A 163 -20.15 3.04 2.55
C GLU A 163 -19.64 2.12 3.67
N SER A 164 -18.47 2.40 4.26
CA SER A 164 -17.90 1.59 5.36
C SER A 164 -17.92 2.33 6.70
N SER A 165 -17.91 1.56 7.78
CA SER A 165 -17.76 2.09 9.16
C SER A 165 -16.30 2.30 9.56
N LYS A 166 -15.38 2.18 8.60
CA LYS A 166 -13.94 2.16 8.83
C LYS A 166 -13.31 3.53 8.69
N LYS A 167 -12.13 3.68 9.29
CA LYS A 167 -11.30 4.87 9.11
C LYS A 167 -10.52 4.75 7.80
N VAL A 168 -10.81 5.65 6.87
CA VAL A 168 -10.22 5.67 5.53
C VAL A 168 -9.19 6.78 5.44
N GLY A 169 -7.96 6.43 5.08
CA GLY A 169 -6.92 7.38 4.71
C GLY A 169 -6.90 7.63 3.20
N TYR A 170 -6.57 8.85 2.79
CA TYR A 170 -6.17 9.19 1.43
C TYR A 170 -4.83 9.91 1.49
N LEU A 171 -3.80 9.35 0.87
CA LEU A 171 -2.49 9.97 0.75
C LEU A 171 -2.24 10.36 -0.70
N CYS A 172 -2.13 11.67 -0.96
CA CYS A 172 -1.70 12.15 -2.27
C CYS A 172 -0.18 12.10 -2.35
N LEU A 173 0.37 10.97 -2.79
CA LEU A 173 1.80 10.77 -3.02
C LEU A 173 2.20 11.06 -4.47
N ASN A 174 1.36 11.79 -5.20
CA ASN A 174 1.71 12.39 -6.48
C ASN A 174 2.59 13.63 -6.26
N LEU A 175 3.88 13.39 -5.96
CA LEU A 175 4.80 14.41 -5.44
C LEU A 175 5.07 15.58 -6.40
N LYS A 176 4.85 15.39 -7.71
CA LYS A 176 5.10 16.40 -8.74
C LYS A 176 3.83 17.19 -9.11
N SER A 177 2.64 16.74 -8.72
CA SER A 177 1.38 17.39 -9.08
C SER A 177 0.25 17.18 -8.08
N SER A 178 0.41 17.67 -6.84
CA SER A 178 -0.70 17.72 -5.89
C SER A 178 -1.58 18.96 -6.11
N LYS A 179 -2.82 18.76 -6.56
CA LYS A 179 -3.84 19.83 -6.74
C LYS A 179 -5.13 19.57 -5.96
N LEU A 180 -5.18 18.48 -5.19
CA LEU A 180 -6.41 18.02 -4.55
C LEU A 180 -6.99 19.07 -3.57
N HIS A 181 -6.14 19.77 -2.82
CA HIS A 181 -6.58 20.85 -1.93
C HIS A 181 -7.40 21.91 -2.68
N ARG A 182 -6.96 22.35 -3.87
CA ARG A 182 -7.71 23.28 -4.73
C ARG A 182 -9.01 22.68 -5.22
N TYR A 183 -8.99 21.42 -5.64
CA TYR A 183 -10.21 20.75 -6.12
C TYR A 183 -11.29 20.62 -5.03
N LEU A 184 -10.88 20.64 -3.77
CA LEU A 184 -11.76 20.63 -2.59
C LEU A 184 -12.05 22.03 -2.02
N GLY A 185 -11.62 23.10 -2.70
CA GLY A 185 -11.84 24.47 -2.26
C GLY A 185 -11.11 24.81 -0.95
N ARG A 186 -9.92 24.22 -0.74
CA ARG A 186 -9.05 24.48 0.41
C ARG A 186 -7.94 25.43 -0.01
N ASP A 187 -8.21 26.72 0.07
CA ASP A 187 -7.31 27.75 -0.44
C ASP A 187 -6.36 28.34 0.62
N GLU A 188 -6.60 28.10 1.91
CA GLU A 188 -5.80 28.65 3.01
C GLU A 188 -5.37 27.58 4.02
N HIS A 189 -4.10 27.63 4.45
CA HIS A 189 -3.53 26.89 5.59
C HIS A 189 -3.75 25.36 5.59
N VAL A 190 -3.69 24.72 4.42
CA VAL A 190 -3.68 23.26 4.34
C VAL A 190 -2.34 22.68 4.79
N PHE A 191 -2.41 21.69 5.68
CA PHE A 191 -1.25 20.89 6.02
C PHE A 191 -0.98 19.89 4.89
N THR A 192 0.27 19.83 4.43
CA THR A 192 0.69 19.00 3.30
C THR A 192 1.80 18.04 3.73
N LEU A 193 2.16 17.12 2.85
CA LEU A 193 3.29 16.21 3.06
C LEU A 193 4.61 16.95 3.36
N ASP A 194 4.79 18.17 2.83
CA ASP A 194 5.95 19.03 3.13
C ASP A 194 6.12 19.26 4.64
N GLY A 195 5.00 19.38 5.37
CA GLY A 195 4.99 19.59 6.81
C GLY A 195 5.45 18.39 7.64
N LEU A 196 5.50 17.19 7.05
CA LEU A 196 5.97 15.96 7.73
C LEU A 196 7.45 15.67 7.48
N ARG A 197 8.16 16.45 6.66
CA ARG A 197 9.53 16.10 6.22
C ARG A 197 10.50 15.83 7.37
N ALA A 198 10.48 16.66 8.41
CA ALA A 198 11.37 16.49 9.56
C ALA A 198 11.07 15.17 10.31
N GLU A 199 9.78 14.87 10.51
CA GLU A 199 9.32 13.66 11.20
C GLU A 199 9.59 12.39 10.38
N LEU A 200 9.51 12.48 9.05
CA LEU A 200 9.85 11.39 8.13
C LEU A 200 11.36 11.12 8.11
N LYS A 201 12.18 12.18 8.01
CA LYS A 201 13.65 12.08 8.08
C LYS A 201 14.13 11.45 9.37
N ALA A 202 13.55 11.88 10.48
CA ALA A 202 13.88 11.37 11.81
C ALA A 202 13.15 10.06 12.15
N GLN A 203 12.37 9.48 11.23
CA GLN A 203 11.59 8.25 11.46
C GLN A 203 10.69 8.31 12.71
N SER A 204 10.22 9.51 13.08
CA SER A 204 9.50 9.79 14.33
C SER A 204 8.01 10.07 14.14
N LEU A 205 7.53 10.16 12.89
CA LEU A 205 6.10 10.30 12.60
C LEU A 205 5.29 9.17 13.26
N THR A 206 4.25 9.52 14.01
CA THR A 206 3.35 8.56 14.68
C THR A 206 1.96 8.49 14.03
N PRO A 207 1.18 7.41 14.25
CA PRO A 207 -0.18 7.31 13.74
C PRO A 207 -1.10 8.43 14.21
N GLU A 208 -0.99 8.82 15.48
CA GLU A 208 -1.78 9.90 16.09
C GLU A 208 -1.45 11.24 15.43
N ARG A 209 -0.16 11.48 15.18
CA ARG A 209 0.29 12.67 14.49
C ARG A 209 -0.24 12.72 13.07
N LEU A 210 -0.14 11.60 12.33
CA LEU A 210 -0.70 11.50 10.97
C LEU A 210 -2.21 11.81 10.96
N LEU A 211 -2.97 11.28 11.92
CA LEU A 211 -4.41 11.54 12.05
C LEU A 211 -4.76 13.00 12.38
N GLN A 212 -3.88 13.69 13.12
CA GLN A 212 -4.06 15.10 13.48
C GLN A 212 -3.83 16.03 12.30
N VAL A 213 -2.85 15.72 11.44
CA VAL A 213 -2.49 16.60 10.32
C VAL A 213 -3.38 16.40 9.09
N CYS A 214 -4.06 15.27 8.97
CA CYS A 214 -4.98 15.02 7.86
C CYS A 214 -6.22 15.93 7.93
N ASP A 215 -6.61 16.49 6.78
CA ASP A 215 -7.91 17.16 6.61
C ASP A 215 -9.05 16.13 6.68
N LYS A 216 -10.22 16.58 7.14
CA LYS A 216 -11.41 15.75 7.33
C LYS A 216 -12.60 16.43 6.63
N PRO A 217 -12.89 16.07 5.37
CA PRO A 217 -14.07 16.57 4.67
C PRO A 217 -15.34 16.32 5.49
N LYS A 218 -16.16 17.36 5.67
CA LYS A 218 -17.36 17.31 6.54
C LYS A 218 -18.39 16.32 6.01
N GLU A 219 -18.40 16.14 4.70
CA GLU A 219 -19.31 15.30 3.95
C GLU A 219 -18.98 13.80 4.11
N ALA A 220 -17.77 13.46 4.56
CA ALA A 220 -17.32 12.08 4.75
C ALA A 220 -16.53 11.91 6.07
N HIS A 221 -17.25 11.83 7.20
CA HIS A 221 -16.66 11.74 8.56
C HIS A 221 -15.67 10.59 8.82
N GLY A 222 -15.57 9.59 7.94
CA GLY A 222 -14.58 8.52 8.02
C GLY A 222 -13.28 8.79 7.26
N LEU A 223 -13.24 9.84 6.44
CA LEU A 223 -12.14 10.13 5.52
C LEU A 223 -11.11 11.09 6.16
N HIS A 224 -9.84 10.74 5.99
CA HIS A 224 -8.70 11.53 6.42
C HIS A 224 -7.78 11.75 5.22
N VAL A 225 -7.50 13.00 4.87
CA VAL A 225 -6.78 13.38 3.65
C VAL A 225 -5.45 14.01 4.00
N LEU A 226 -4.35 13.37 3.62
CA LEU A 226 -3.04 14.01 3.58
C LEU A 226 -2.81 14.57 2.18
N TYR A 227 -2.76 15.89 2.08
CA TYR A 227 -2.42 16.57 0.83
C TYR A 227 -0.96 16.33 0.46
N GLY A 228 -0.70 16.27 -0.85
CA GLY A 228 0.62 15.92 -1.35
C GLY A 228 1.60 17.07 -1.26
N ASN A 229 2.81 16.78 -1.71
CA ASN A 229 3.92 17.72 -1.76
C ASN A 229 3.60 18.94 -2.64
N MET A 230 3.84 20.14 -2.10
CA MET A 230 3.66 21.42 -2.80
C MET A 230 4.95 21.90 -3.46
N LEU A 231 6.10 21.57 -2.86
CA LEU A 231 7.42 21.95 -3.33
C LEU A 231 7.93 20.92 -4.35
N ARG A 232 7.55 21.06 -5.62
CA ARG A 232 7.80 20.04 -6.67
C ARG A 232 9.27 19.67 -6.82
N GLU A 233 10.16 20.63 -6.67
CA GLU A 233 11.61 20.44 -6.68
C GLU A 233 12.07 19.48 -5.58
N GLN A 234 11.28 19.28 -4.53
CA GLN A 234 11.56 18.39 -3.43
C GLN A 234 11.14 16.93 -3.67
N ALA A 235 10.40 16.65 -4.76
CA ALA A 235 9.82 15.34 -5.01
C ALA A 235 10.86 14.20 -5.06
N GLU A 236 12.05 14.48 -5.60
CA GLU A 236 13.14 13.50 -5.75
C GLU A 236 13.95 13.30 -4.47
N PHE A 237 13.75 14.17 -3.46
CA PHE A 237 14.49 14.13 -2.20
C PHE A 237 13.77 13.37 -1.09
N PHE A 238 12.60 12.79 -1.38
CA PHE A 238 12.01 11.81 -0.47
C PHE A 238 12.75 10.48 -0.62
N SER A 239 13.32 9.99 0.48
CA SER A 239 14.03 8.71 0.47
C SER A 239 13.05 7.53 0.51
N PRO A 240 13.46 6.33 0.05
CA PRO A 240 12.67 5.13 0.24
C PRO A 240 12.30 4.85 1.71
N SER A 241 13.23 5.05 2.65
CA SER A 241 12.97 4.82 4.08
C SER A 241 11.95 5.81 4.65
N GLU A 242 11.96 7.06 4.21
CA GLU A 242 10.96 8.07 4.58
C GLU A 242 9.55 7.67 4.09
N ILE A 243 9.43 7.23 2.84
CA ILE A 243 8.14 6.82 2.28
C ILE A 243 7.64 5.54 2.93
N VAL A 244 8.50 4.52 3.08
CA VAL A 244 8.14 3.25 3.75
C VAL A 244 7.61 3.53 5.16
N HIS A 245 8.27 4.44 5.90
CA HIS A 245 7.80 4.87 7.20
C HIS A 245 6.41 5.49 7.16
N LEU A 246 6.17 6.43 6.23
CA LEU A 246 4.85 7.02 6.05
C LEU A 246 3.77 5.96 5.78
N LEU A 247 4.04 5.01 4.89
CA LEU A 247 3.11 3.94 4.53
C LEU A 247 2.84 3.00 5.71
N ARG A 248 3.86 2.69 6.50
CA ARG A 248 3.73 1.95 7.77
C ARG A 248 2.83 2.69 8.75
N VAL A 249 3.11 3.97 9.01
CA VAL A 249 2.30 4.79 9.90
C VAL A 249 0.85 4.86 9.41
N ALA A 250 0.63 4.96 8.09
CA ALA A 250 -0.70 4.93 7.49
C ALA A 250 -1.43 3.61 7.74
N ARG A 251 -0.74 2.46 7.62
CA ARG A 251 -1.31 1.14 7.96
C ARG A 251 -1.72 1.03 9.43
N SER A 252 -1.03 1.72 10.32
CA SER A 252 -1.39 1.77 11.75
C SER A 252 -2.51 2.78 12.04
N ALA A 253 -2.58 3.87 11.29
CA ALA A 253 -3.55 4.94 11.50
C ALA A 253 -4.95 4.62 10.94
N PHE A 254 -5.01 3.90 9.81
CA PHE A 254 -6.22 3.67 9.00
C PHE A 254 -6.51 2.17 8.83
N ASP A 255 -7.80 1.82 8.77
CA ASP A 255 -8.21 0.45 8.40
C ASP A 255 -7.97 0.18 6.91
N VAL A 256 -8.14 1.21 6.07
CA VAL A 256 -7.83 1.19 4.65
C VAL A 256 -7.31 2.55 4.23
N CYS A 257 -6.28 2.57 3.40
CA CYS A 257 -5.65 3.78 2.93
C CYS A 257 -5.51 3.72 1.41
N VAL A 258 -6.14 4.67 0.73
CA VAL A 258 -5.99 4.87 -0.71
C VAL A 258 -4.80 5.79 -0.94
N ILE A 259 -3.91 5.39 -1.83
CA ILE A 259 -2.69 6.12 -2.18
C ILE A 259 -2.76 6.47 -3.65
N GLU A 260 -2.52 7.73 -3.99
CA GLU A 260 -2.29 8.16 -5.36
C GLU A 260 -0.80 8.40 -5.57
N VAL A 261 -0.18 7.79 -6.59
CA VAL A 261 1.23 8.03 -6.95
C VAL A 261 1.37 8.67 -8.34
N ASN A 262 2.57 9.14 -8.69
CA ASN A 262 2.86 9.65 -10.03
C ASN A 262 2.70 8.53 -11.08
N ALA A 263 2.38 8.91 -12.33
CA ALA A 263 2.47 8.01 -13.48
C ALA A 263 3.93 7.61 -13.78
N TYR A 264 4.89 8.51 -13.49
CA TYR A 264 6.30 8.26 -13.67
C TYR A 264 6.94 7.59 -12.45
N TRP A 265 7.84 6.65 -12.73
CA TRP A 265 8.55 5.81 -11.75
C TRP A 265 9.91 6.40 -11.37
N ASP A 266 9.94 7.72 -11.16
CA ASP A 266 11.17 8.52 -11.01
C ASP A 266 11.43 8.98 -9.57
N ASN A 267 10.64 8.50 -8.60
CA ASN A 267 10.74 8.91 -7.20
C ASN A 267 10.35 7.76 -6.25
N ALA A 268 10.81 7.87 -5.01
CA ALA A 268 10.58 6.85 -3.98
C ALA A 268 9.09 6.61 -3.68
N ALA A 269 8.26 7.65 -3.74
CA ALA A 269 6.84 7.55 -3.45
C ALA A 269 6.09 6.62 -4.41
N THR A 270 6.38 6.72 -5.71
CA THR A 270 5.79 5.82 -6.71
C THR A 270 6.22 4.36 -6.47
N VAL A 271 7.53 4.13 -6.34
CA VAL A 271 8.07 2.77 -6.24
C VAL A 271 7.64 2.11 -4.93
N CYS A 272 7.89 2.74 -3.79
CA CYS A 272 7.52 2.19 -2.49
C CYS A 272 5.99 2.10 -2.32
N GLY A 273 5.24 3.08 -2.84
CA GLY A 273 3.78 3.05 -2.82
C GLY A 273 3.20 1.84 -3.54
N LEU A 274 3.83 1.39 -4.63
CA LEU A 274 3.42 0.19 -5.36
C LEU A 274 3.90 -1.10 -4.69
N LEU A 275 5.16 -1.16 -4.28
CA LEU A 275 5.75 -2.34 -3.62
C LEU A 275 4.99 -2.69 -2.34
N GLU A 276 4.64 -1.69 -1.54
CA GLU A 276 3.95 -1.91 -0.26
C GLU A 276 2.42 -2.06 -0.40
N ALA A 277 1.85 -1.92 -1.60
CA ALA A 277 0.40 -1.98 -1.78
C ALA A 277 -0.18 -3.40 -1.66
N ASP A 278 -1.28 -3.56 -0.93
CA ASP A 278 -2.09 -4.79 -0.93
C ASP A 278 -2.93 -4.92 -2.22
N SER A 279 -3.25 -3.80 -2.87
CA SER A 279 -3.87 -3.78 -4.20
C SER A 279 -3.31 -2.63 -5.02
N LYS A 280 -2.95 -2.93 -6.28
CA LYS A 280 -2.33 -1.98 -7.22
C LYS A 280 -3.30 -1.76 -8.36
N ILE A 281 -3.68 -0.52 -8.61
CA ILE A 281 -4.67 -0.16 -9.63
C ILE A 281 -3.98 0.68 -10.68
N VAL A 282 -3.95 0.18 -11.91
CA VAL A 282 -3.60 0.98 -13.08
C VAL A 282 -4.84 1.68 -13.58
N VAL A 283 -4.75 2.99 -13.65
CA VAL A 283 -5.75 3.86 -14.26
C VAL A 283 -5.28 4.18 -15.68
N THR A 284 -6.15 3.98 -16.67
CA THR A 284 -5.86 4.32 -18.08
C THR A 284 -7.11 4.80 -18.81
N THR A 285 -6.97 5.25 -20.05
CA THR A 285 -8.10 5.70 -20.89
C THR A 285 -8.24 4.82 -22.14
N ALA A 286 -9.21 5.14 -22.99
CA ALA A 286 -9.34 4.53 -24.31
C ALA A 286 -8.35 5.07 -25.38
N ASP A 287 -7.48 6.01 -25.04
CA ASP A 287 -6.39 6.42 -25.93
C ASP A 287 -5.34 5.30 -26.06
N ILE A 288 -5.02 4.92 -27.30
CA ILE A 288 -4.07 3.84 -27.61
C ILE A 288 -2.71 4.05 -26.96
N SER A 289 -2.21 5.28 -26.94
CA SER A 289 -0.91 5.59 -26.34
C SER A 289 -0.90 5.29 -24.83
N HIS A 290 -2.03 5.48 -24.15
CA HIS A 290 -2.14 5.30 -22.71
C HIS A 290 -2.17 3.82 -22.30
N PHE A 291 -2.99 2.99 -22.95
CA PHE A 291 -3.18 1.59 -22.52
C PHE A 291 -2.27 0.58 -23.23
N GLN A 292 -1.70 0.95 -24.38
CA GLN A 292 -0.77 0.08 -25.12
C GLN A 292 0.67 0.47 -24.83
N GLU A 293 1.08 1.69 -25.21
CA GLU A 293 2.47 2.10 -25.12
C GLU A 293 2.90 2.40 -23.68
N ASP A 294 2.25 3.35 -23.02
CA ASP A 294 2.62 3.79 -21.68
C ASP A 294 2.44 2.68 -20.65
N PHE A 295 1.35 1.92 -20.73
CA PHE A 295 1.16 0.73 -19.90
C PHE A 295 2.30 -0.28 -20.07
N SER A 296 2.68 -0.60 -21.32
CA SER A 296 3.76 -1.55 -21.58
C SER A 296 5.10 -1.05 -21.04
N ARG A 297 5.45 0.21 -21.29
CA ARG A 297 6.72 0.80 -20.84
C ARG A 297 6.78 0.92 -19.31
N TRP A 298 5.77 1.50 -18.68
CA TRP A 298 5.81 1.78 -17.24
C TRP A 298 5.48 0.55 -16.39
N ILE A 299 4.39 -0.15 -16.71
CA ILE A 299 3.91 -1.23 -15.84
C ILE A 299 4.61 -2.56 -16.15
N ARG A 300 4.77 -2.93 -17.44
CA ARG A 300 5.43 -4.21 -17.79
C ARG A 300 6.94 -4.13 -17.69
N GLN A 301 7.56 -3.16 -18.35
CA GLN A 301 9.02 -3.09 -18.41
C GLN A 301 9.59 -2.55 -17.10
N VAL A 302 9.27 -1.30 -16.72
CA VAL A 302 9.83 -0.70 -15.51
C VAL A 302 9.35 -1.41 -14.24
N GLY A 303 8.07 -1.79 -14.15
CA GLY A 303 7.56 -2.56 -13.01
C GLY A 303 8.34 -3.85 -12.73
N SER A 304 8.71 -4.59 -13.78
CA SER A 304 9.48 -5.84 -13.62
C SER A 304 10.89 -5.63 -13.04
N VAL A 305 11.51 -4.47 -13.28
CA VAL A 305 12.81 -4.10 -12.68
C VAL A 305 12.72 -4.02 -11.15
N PHE A 306 11.54 -3.65 -10.64
CA PHE A 306 11.26 -3.61 -9.21
C PHE A 306 10.63 -4.90 -8.67
N GLY A 307 10.56 -5.97 -9.47
CA GLY A 307 9.95 -7.24 -9.09
C GLY A 307 8.42 -7.22 -9.09
N LEU A 308 7.79 -6.22 -9.71
CA LEU A 308 6.33 -6.15 -9.85
C LEU A 308 5.90 -6.86 -11.13
N GLN A 309 5.07 -7.88 -10.97
CA GLN A 309 4.48 -8.59 -12.10
C GLN A 309 3.24 -7.85 -12.63
N PRO A 310 3.03 -7.75 -13.94
CA PRO A 310 1.88 -7.04 -14.50
C PRO A 310 0.53 -7.57 -14.01
N ASP A 311 0.41 -8.88 -13.80
CA ASP A 311 -0.80 -9.53 -13.30
C ASP A 311 -1.13 -9.21 -11.83
N SER A 312 -0.20 -8.60 -11.09
CA SER A 312 -0.44 -8.07 -9.74
C SER A 312 -1.25 -6.76 -9.73
N PHE A 313 -1.57 -6.22 -10.92
CA PHE A 313 -2.34 -5.00 -11.08
C PHE A 313 -3.78 -5.26 -11.52
N GLU A 314 -4.65 -4.39 -11.05
CA GLU A 314 -6.05 -4.30 -11.43
C GLU A 314 -6.26 -3.10 -12.37
N LEU A 315 -7.22 -3.20 -13.28
CA LEU A 315 -7.50 -2.18 -14.29
C LEU A 315 -8.73 -1.34 -13.94
N MET A 316 -8.54 -0.02 -13.97
CA MET A 316 -9.62 0.96 -13.95
C MET A 316 -9.55 1.85 -15.19
N ALA A 317 -10.63 1.89 -15.98
CA ALA A 317 -10.71 2.74 -17.17
C ALA A 317 -11.35 4.09 -16.82
N VAL A 318 -10.74 5.21 -17.20
CA VAL A 318 -11.26 6.55 -16.93
C VAL A 318 -11.44 7.35 -18.21
N GLN A 319 -12.28 8.37 -18.15
CA GLN A 319 -12.66 9.20 -19.30
C GLN A 319 -13.24 8.37 -20.46
N THR A 320 -13.92 7.27 -20.14
CA THR A 320 -14.61 6.47 -21.15
C THR A 320 -15.88 7.17 -21.58
N ASP A 321 -16.14 7.20 -22.88
CA ASP A 321 -17.43 7.65 -23.39
C ASP A 321 -18.44 6.50 -23.26
N ARG A 322 -19.61 6.77 -22.66
CA ARG A 322 -20.68 5.76 -22.49
C ARG A 322 -21.19 5.24 -23.84
N HIS A 323 -21.08 6.08 -24.86
CA HIS A 323 -21.37 5.76 -26.25
C HIS A 323 -20.05 5.88 -27.02
N ALA A 324 -19.20 4.86 -26.90
CA ALA A 324 -17.98 4.78 -27.68
C ALA A 324 -18.32 4.98 -29.16
N LYS A 325 -17.64 5.92 -29.82
CA LYS A 325 -17.78 6.09 -31.26
C LYS A 325 -17.26 4.83 -31.97
N PRO A 326 -17.68 4.55 -33.22
CA PRO A 326 -17.25 3.35 -33.94
C PRO A 326 -15.72 3.15 -34.03
N ASN A 327 -14.94 4.24 -33.90
CA ASN A 327 -13.48 4.24 -33.99
C ASN A 327 -12.78 4.38 -32.62
N GLU A 328 -13.51 4.31 -31.51
CA GLU A 328 -12.92 4.41 -30.17
C GLU A 328 -12.70 3.01 -29.57
N PHE A 329 -11.59 2.83 -28.87
CA PHE A 329 -11.28 1.57 -28.21
C PHE A 329 -12.26 1.33 -27.05
N THR A 330 -12.80 0.13 -27.01
CA THR A 330 -13.71 -0.28 -25.94
C THR A 330 -12.92 -0.78 -24.73
N ILE A 331 -13.59 -0.90 -23.58
CA ILE A 331 -13.02 -1.55 -22.39
C ILE A 331 -12.54 -2.98 -22.71
N LYS A 332 -13.21 -3.69 -23.64
CA LYS A 332 -12.80 -5.04 -24.04
C LYS A 332 -11.44 -5.01 -24.73
N ASP A 333 -11.18 -4.00 -25.55
CA ASP A 333 -9.91 -3.82 -26.25
C ASP A 333 -8.79 -3.48 -25.26
N ILE A 334 -9.04 -2.55 -24.35
CA ILE A 334 -8.10 -2.20 -23.27
C ILE A 334 -7.75 -3.44 -22.43
N ARG A 335 -8.76 -4.24 -22.04
CA ARG A 335 -8.54 -5.48 -21.29
C ARG A 335 -7.76 -6.52 -22.08
N LYS A 336 -8.04 -6.65 -23.38
CA LYS A 336 -7.31 -7.57 -24.26
C LYS A 336 -5.85 -7.17 -24.41
N GLU A 337 -5.55 -5.88 -24.46
CA GLU A 337 -4.17 -5.39 -24.56
C GLU A 337 -3.42 -5.52 -23.22
N THR A 338 -4.06 -5.07 -22.15
CA THR A 338 -3.43 -5.02 -20.82
C THR A 338 -3.39 -6.38 -20.12
N GLN A 339 -4.31 -7.29 -20.46
CA GLN A 339 -4.51 -8.59 -19.80
C GLN A 339 -4.82 -8.49 -18.30
N LEU A 340 -5.26 -7.32 -17.84
CA LEU A 340 -5.58 -7.08 -16.44
C LEU A 340 -7.04 -7.39 -16.11
N HIS A 341 -7.29 -7.77 -14.86
CA HIS A 341 -8.64 -7.89 -14.34
C HIS A 341 -9.27 -6.49 -14.17
N PHE A 342 -10.53 -6.33 -14.60
CA PHE A 342 -11.18 -5.02 -14.69
C PHE A 342 -12.06 -4.76 -13.47
N ILE A 343 -11.69 -3.75 -12.69
CA ILE A 343 -12.39 -3.41 -11.45
C ILE A 343 -13.42 -2.30 -11.62
N GLY A 344 -13.36 -1.49 -12.69
CA GLY A 344 -14.45 -0.57 -13.00
C GLY A 344 -14.03 0.58 -13.91
N GLN A 345 -14.95 1.50 -14.13
CA GLN A 345 -14.72 2.66 -14.95
C GLN A 345 -15.33 3.94 -14.39
N VAL A 346 -14.77 5.08 -14.81
CA VAL A 346 -15.36 6.40 -14.63
C VAL A 346 -15.52 7.04 -16.01
N SER A 347 -16.74 7.43 -16.34
CA SER A 347 -17.03 8.05 -17.64
C SER A 347 -16.42 9.45 -17.73
N ARG A 348 -16.29 9.96 -18.97
CA ARG A 348 -15.97 11.38 -19.17
C ARG A 348 -17.16 12.22 -18.74
N HIS A 349 -16.94 13.13 -17.77
CA HIS A 349 -17.94 14.09 -17.30
C HIS A 349 -17.54 15.49 -17.76
N ALA A 350 -18.38 16.14 -18.59
CA ALA A 350 -18.04 17.42 -19.23
C ALA A 350 -17.85 18.58 -18.23
N ASP A 351 -18.49 18.50 -17.07
CA ASP A 351 -18.40 19.48 -15.99
C ASP A 351 -17.23 19.24 -15.02
N ALA A 352 -16.50 18.11 -15.15
CA ALA A 352 -15.44 17.72 -14.22
C ALA A 352 -14.38 18.80 -14.01
N LEU A 353 -13.83 19.32 -15.11
CA LEU A 353 -12.79 20.36 -15.06
C LEU A 353 -13.33 21.65 -14.42
N SER A 354 -14.54 22.06 -14.78
CA SER A 354 -15.18 23.27 -14.25
C SER A 354 -15.39 23.15 -12.73
N ARG A 355 -15.87 22.00 -12.25
CA ARG A 355 -16.05 21.75 -10.81
C ARG A 355 -14.73 21.72 -10.05
N CYS A 356 -13.71 21.05 -10.57
CA CYS A 356 -12.37 21.05 -9.98
C CYS A 356 -11.81 22.48 -9.86
N ASN A 357 -11.95 23.30 -10.91
CA ASN A 357 -11.49 24.69 -10.90
C ASN A 357 -12.25 25.59 -9.92
N GLN A 358 -13.50 25.22 -9.58
CA GLN A 358 -14.32 25.93 -8.61
C GLN A 358 -14.18 25.41 -7.17
N GLY A 359 -13.31 24.42 -6.92
CA GLY A 359 -13.20 23.78 -5.60
C GLY A 359 -14.41 22.92 -5.22
N LYS A 360 -15.17 22.44 -6.21
CA LYS A 360 -16.43 21.71 -6.06
C LYS A 360 -16.32 20.24 -6.48
N LEU A 361 -15.15 19.62 -6.29
CA LEU A 361 -14.97 18.20 -6.63
C LEU A 361 -15.97 17.30 -5.89
N LEU A 362 -16.31 17.61 -4.63
CA LEU A 362 -17.24 16.79 -3.85
C LEU A 362 -18.66 16.74 -4.46
N ASP A 363 -19.08 17.76 -5.20
CA ASP A 363 -20.36 17.76 -5.90
C ASP A 363 -20.44 16.63 -6.94
N MET A 364 -19.29 16.20 -7.49
CA MET A 364 -19.24 15.07 -8.43
C MET A 364 -19.51 13.73 -7.76
N PHE A 365 -19.29 13.63 -6.44
CA PHE A 365 -19.54 12.42 -5.66
C PHE A 365 -20.85 12.48 -4.88
N ALA A 366 -21.63 13.56 -5.04
CA ALA A 366 -22.98 13.64 -4.50
C ALA A 366 -23.89 12.60 -5.20
N PRO A 367 -24.88 12.01 -4.50
CA PRO A 367 -25.78 11.01 -5.09
C PRO A 367 -26.53 11.46 -6.36
N SER A 368 -26.67 12.77 -6.57
CA SER A 368 -27.28 13.37 -7.76
C SER A 368 -26.39 13.34 -9.01
N HIS A 369 -25.08 13.13 -8.85
CA HIS A 369 -24.12 13.17 -9.94
C HIS A 369 -23.76 11.75 -10.42
N ALA A 370 -23.62 11.57 -11.74
CA ALA A 370 -23.43 10.26 -12.34
C ALA A 370 -22.14 9.54 -11.90
N MET A 371 -21.08 10.31 -11.62
CA MET A 371 -19.80 9.76 -11.13
C MET A 371 -19.93 9.08 -9.76
N HIS A 372 -20.91 9.45 -8.93
CA HIS A 372 -21.13 8.84 -7.60
C HIS A 372 -21.26 7.31 -7.69
N GLU A 373 -22.16 6.83 -8.55
CA GLU A 373 -22.41 5.38 -8.69
C GLU A 373 -21.22 4.66 -9.33
N GLU A 374 -20.47 5.33 -10.20
CA GLU A 374 -19.25 4.78 -10.84
C GLU A 374 -18.15 4.50 -9.80
N VAL A 375 -17.80 5.48 -8.97
CA VAL A 375 -16.77 5.30 -7.93
C VAL A 375 -17.25 4.41 -6.77
N LYS A 376 -18.55 4.44 -6.48
CA LYS A 376 -19.18 3.58 -5.47
C LYS A 376 -19.22 2.11 -5.89
N ALA A 377 -19.40 1.82 -7.17
CA ALA A 377 -19.32 0.46 -7.68
C ALA A 377 -17.91 -0.13 -7.46
N VAL A 378 -16.86 0.68 -7.67
CA VAL A 378 -15.48 0.27 -7.41
C VAL A 378 -15.21 0.13 -5.91
N SER A 379 -15.64 1.09 -5.09
CA SER A 379 -15.44 1.03 -3.63
C SER A 379 -16.09 -0.21 -3.00
N ARG A 380 -17.26 -0.62 -3.49
CA ARG A 380 -17.95 -1.84 -3.04
C ARG A 380 -17.14 -3.11 -3.29
N LYS A 381 -16.42 -3.19 -4.42
CA LYS A 381 -15.53 -4.33 -4.68
C LYS A 381 -14.43 -4.42 -3.64
N PHE A 382 -13.83 -3.30 -3.23
CA PHE A 382 -12.83 -3.30 -2.16
C PHE A 382 -13.41 -3.61 -0.78
N ILE A 383 -14.61 -3.12 -0.49
CA ILE A 383 -15.33 -3.48 0.74
C ILE A 383 -15.53 -4.99 0.82
N ASP A 384 -15.95 -5.60 -0.28
CA ASP A 384 -16.22 -7.04 -0.33
C ASP A 384 -14.92 -7.86 -0.29
N TYR A 385 -13.92 -7.45 -1.06
CA TYR A 385 -12.62 -8.10 -1.12
C TYR A 385 -11.90 -8.10 0.23
N TYR A 386 -11.86 -6.95 0.91
CA TYR A 386 -11.23 -6.81 2.23
C TYR A 386 -12.19 -7.09 3.40
N LYS A 387 -13.43 -7.52 3.12
CA LYS A 387 -14.46 -7.83 4.14
C LYS A 387 -14.67 -6.68 5.12
N LEU A 388 -14.69 -5.44 4.62
CA LEU A 388 -14.89 -4.26 5.45
C LEU A 388 -16.35 -4.19 5.92
N PRO A 389 -16.60 -3.86 7.20
CA PRO A 389 -17.95 -3.71 7.72
C PRO A 389 -18.63 -2.50 7.05
N ARG A 390 -19.67 -2.80 6.28
CA ARG A 390 -20.53 -1.78 5.67
C ARG A 390 -21.23 -0.98 6.76
N LYS A 391 -21.35 0.33 6.55
CA LYS A 391 -22.26 1.13 7.37
C LYS A 391 -23.66 0.55 7.19
N VAL A 392 -24.32 0.23 8.30
CA VAL A 392 -25.74 -0.07 8.28
C VAL A 392 -26.41 1.21 7.81
N SER A 393 -26.74 1.25 6.52
CA SER A 393 -27.69 2.23 6.02
C SER A 393 -28.93 2.03 6.89
N LEU A 394 -29.29 3.03 7.68
CA LEU A 394 -30.68 3.21 8.10
C LEU A 394 -31.45 3.27 6.78
N ARG A 395 -31.90 2.09 6.33
CA ARG A 395 -32.55 1.91 5.04
C ARG A 395 -33.61 3.00 4.96
N GLN A 396 -33.59 3.74 3.86
CA GLN A 396 -34.79 4.42 3.39
C GLN A 396 -35.91 3.39 3.47
N VAL A 397 -36.81 3.63 4.43
CA VAL A 397 -37.96 2.79 4.74
C VAL A 397 -38.60 2.45 3.40
N THR A 398 -38.57 1.16 3.03
CA THR A 398 -39.17 0.73 1.77
C THR A 398 -40.63 1.15 1.77
N TRP A 399 -41.23 1.38 0.60
CA TRP A 399 -42.64 1.77 0.53
C TRP A 399 -43.55 0.82 1.35
N LEU A 400 -43.14 -0.45 1.44
CA LEU A 400 -43.77 -1.52 2.19
C LEU A 400 -43.65 -1.30 3.70
N GLN A 401 -42.47 -0.90 4.18
CA GLN A 401 -42.31 -0.52 5.58
C GLN A 401 -43.04 0.80 5.91
N LYS A 402 -43.21 1.74 4.97
CA LYS A 402 -44.04 2.95 5.16
C LYS A 402 -45.54 2.61 5.29
N ILE A 403 -46.01 1.62 4.54
CA ILE A 403 -47.38 1.09 4.63
C ILE A 403 -47.59 0.35 5.96
N ILE A 404 -46.64 -0.50 6.36
CA ILE A 404 -46.72 -1.27 7.61
C ILE A 404 -46.63 -0.36 8.85
N THR A 405 -45.89 0.75 8.78
CA THR A 405 -45.73 1.69 9.91
C THR A 405 -46.77 2.81 9.95
N GLY A 406 -47.79 2.78 9.07
CA GLY A 406 -48.97 3.65 9.19
C GLY A 406 -48.73 5.15 9.00
N ARG A 407 -47.57 5.58 8.48
CA ARG A 407 -47.31 7.00 8.21
C ARG A 407 -48.00 7.43 6.92
N ARG A 408 -49.28 7.82 7.03
CA ARG A 408 -49.96 8.61 5.99
C ARG A 408 -49.34 10.01 5.95
N THR A 409 -48.86 10.42 4.78
CA THR A 409 -48.57 11.82 4.47
C THR A 409 -49.87 12.62 4.53
N ALA A 410 -49.96 13.56 5.46
CA ALA A 410 -50.93 14.65 5.37
C ALA A 410 -50.50 15.54 4.19
N THR A 411 -51.47 15.83 3.33
CA THR A 411 -51.40 16.71 2.15
C THR A 411 -51.00 18.12 2.48
#